data_AF-A0A392NJH6-F1
#
_entry.id   AF-A0A392NJH6-F1
#
_cell.length_a   1.000
_cell.length_b   1.000
_cell.length_c   1.000
_cell.angle_alpha   90.00
_cell.angle_beta   90.00
_cell.angle_gamma   90.00
#
_symmetry.space_group_name_H-M   'P 1'
#
loop_
_entity.id
_entity.type
_entity.pdbx_description
1 polymer ?
#
loop_
_entity_poly.entity_id
_entity_poly.type
_entity_poly.pdbx_seq_one_letter_code
_entity_poly.pdbx_strand_id
1 'polypeptide(L)'
;MEHLEEPTRLLLEDVLQSEDSLHTGDGSVNIKGELAVKKETGSWKSCLFVLGTLFCERLAYYGIATNLVTYLTTKLHQGLVSSAKNVTTFQGTCYLTPLIGSF
;
A
#
# COMPACT_ATOMS: atom_id res chain seq x y z
N MET A 1 -47.57 11.55 31.56
CA MET A 1 -46.97 12.33 30.44
C MET A 1 -45.75 11.61 29.88
N GLU A 2 -45.61 10.29 30.11
CA GLU A 2 -44.39 9.50 29.88
C GLU A 2 -44.44 8.66 28.59
N HIS A 3 -45.59 8.61 27.90
CA HIS A 3 -45.77 7.68 26.78
C HIS A 3 -45.15 8.18 25.44
N LEU A 4 -44.66 9.42 25.39
CA LEU A 4 -44.04 10.02 24.19
C LEU A 4 -42.51 10.04 24.22
N GLU A 5 -41.85 9.70 25.34
CA GLU A 5 -40.37 9.75 25.43
C GLU A 5 -39.70 8.49 24.85
N GLU A 6 -40.27 7.30 25.08
CA GLU A 6 -39.76 6.02 24.59
C GLU A 6 -39.45 5.98 23.08
N PRO A 7 -40.36 6.37 22.16
CA PRO A 7 -40.06 6.32 20.73
C PRO A 7 -38.97 7.31 20.32
N THR A 8 -38.88 8.47 21.00
CA THR A 8 -37.85 9.48 20.72
C THR A 8 -36.49 9.06 21.26
N ARG A 9 -36.43 8.36 22.41
CA ARG A 9 -35.18 7.78 22.94
C ARG A 9 -34.64 6.72 22.00
N LEU A 10 -35.51 5.83 21.51
CA LEU A 10 -35.15 4.77 20.57
C LEU A 10 -34.60 5.34 19.26
N LEU A 11 -35.19 6.43 18.74
CA LEU A 11 -34.64 7.09 17.55
C LEU A 11 -33.32 7.82 17.82
N LEU A 12 -33.13 8.41 19.01
CA LEU A 12 -31.86 9.04 19.37
C LEU A 12 -30.75 8.00 19.54
N GLU A 13 -31.06 6.84 20.14
CA GLU A 13 -30.12 5.72 20.26
C GLU A 13 -29.75 5.15 18.89
N ASP A 14 -30.71 5.01 17.97
CA ASP A 14 -30.47 4.51 16.62
C ASP A 14 -29.67 5.52 15.77
N VAL A 15 -29.94 6.82 15.93
CA VAL A 15 -29.15 7.90 15.30
C VAL A 15 -27.73 7.94 15.85
N LEU A 16 -27.55 7.87 17.18
CA LEU A 16 -26.22 7.82 17.80
C LEU A 16 -25.46 6.56 17.40
N GLN A 17 -26.10 5.39 17.35
CA GLN A 17 -25.48 4.16 16.84
C GLN A 17 -25.11 4.28 15.36
N SER A 18 -25.93 4.96 14.55
CA SER A 18 -25.64 5.17 13.14
C SER A 18 -24.43 6.10 12.94
N GLU A 19 -24.29 7.15 13.76
CA GLU A 19 -23.13 8.05 13.74
C GLU A 19 -21.85 7.38 14.25
N ASP A 20 -21.96 6.53 15.28
CA ASP A 20 -20.83 5.74 15.81
C ASP A 20 -20.39 4.65 14.82
N SER A 21 -21.31 4.12 14.01
CA SER A 21 -21.02 3.16 12.94
C SER A 21 -20.38 3.77 11.68
N LEU A 22 -20.49 5.10 11.53
CA LEU A 22 -19.98 5.84 10.37
C LEU A 22 -18.47 6.08 10.46
N HIS A 23 -17.94 6.11 11.68
CA HIS A 23 -16.53 6.32 11.98
C HIS A 23 -15.81 5.00 12.28
N THR A 24 -14.49 4.98 12.14
CA THR A 24 -13.67 3.79 12.38
C THR A 24 -13.44 3.67 13.89
N GLY A 25 -14.01 2.64 14.52
CA GLY A 25 -13.97 2.43 15.98
C GLY A 25 -12.58 2.03 16.54
N ASP A 26 -11.54 2.12 15.73
CA ASP A 26 -10.14 1.90 16.10
C ASP A 26 -9.42 3.20 16.52
N GLY A 27 -10.11 4.34 16.47
CA GLY A 27 -9.53 5.66 16.78
C GLY A 27 -8.65 6.22 15.68
N SER A 28 -8.70 5.66 14.46
CA SER A 28 -8.02 6.22 13.29
C SER A 28 -8.55 7.62 12.97
N VAL A 29 -7.66 8.54 12.60
CA VAL A 29 -8.00 9.94 12.28
C VAL A 29 -7.64 10.26 10.85
N ASN A 30 -8.43 11.12 10.23
CA ASN A 30 -8.13 11.68 8.92
C ASN A 30 -6.95 12.67 9.01
N ILE A 31 -6.44 13.11 7.87
CA ILE A 31 -5.38 14.13 7.74
C ILE A 31 -5.74 15.51 8.36
N LYS A 32 -6.99 15.72 8.75
CA LYS A 32 -7.48 16.93 9.44
C LYS A 32 -7.63 16.73 10.95
N GLY A 33 -7.35 15.54 11.47
CA GLY A 33 -7.44 15.21 12.90
C GLY A 33 -8.84 14.82 13.37
N GLU A 34 -9.79 14.59 12.47
CA GLU A 34 -11.15 14.13 12.77
C GLU A 34 -11.21 12.61 12.67
N LEU A 35 -12.15 11.97 13.37
CA LEU A 35 -12.34 10.52 13.32
C LEU A 35 -12.54 10.04 11.88
N ALA A 36 -11.79 9.01 11.49
CA ALA A 36 -11.77 8.49 10.14
C ALA A 36 -13.13 7.87 9.79
N VAL A 37 -13.82 8.43 8.80
CA VAL A 37 -15.08 7.87 8.29
C VAL A 37 -14.79 6.53 7.60
N LYS A 38 -15.44 5.45 8.06
CA LYS A 38 -15.22 4.07 7.60
C LYS A 38 -15.53 3.89 6.11
N LYS A 39 -16.41 4.71 5.56
CA LYS A 39 -16.82 4.69 4.14
C LYS A 39 -15.80 5.37 3.20
N GLU A 40 -15.06 6.36 3.70
CA GLU A 40 -14.07 7.11 2.91
C GLU A 40 -12.63 6.62 3.14
N THR A 41 -12.32 6.15 4.34
CA THR A 41 -10.96 5.79 4.75
C THR A 41 -10.67 4.33 4.38
N GLY A 42 -9.51 4.05 3.77
CA GLY A 42 -9.11 2.67 3.39
C GLY A 42 -9.76 2.13 2.10
N SER A 43 -10.22 3.01 1.21
CA SER A 43 -10.94 2.63 -0.02
C SER A 43 -10.09 1.82 -1.03
N TRP A 44 -10.77 1.04 -1.88
CA TRP A 44 -10.23 0.31 -3.04
C TRP A 44 -9.26 1.13 -3.92
N LYS A 45 -9.42 2.45 -3.96
CA LYS A 45 -8.51 3.39 -4.64
C LYS A 45 -7.08 3.33 -4.10
N SER A 46 -6.92 3.23 -2.78
CA SER A 46 -5.60 3.10 -2.13
C SER A 46 -4.96 1.76 -2.47
N CYS A 47 -5.74 0.68 -2.43
CA CYS A 47 -5.30 -0.65 -2.84
C CYS A 47 -4.80 -0.66 -4.29
N LEU A 48 -5.54 -0.06 -5.24
CA LEU A 48 -5.12 0.06 -6.64
C LEU A 48 -3.81 0.84 -6.81
N PHE A 49 -3.61 1.89 -6.03
CA PHE A 49 -2.37 2.67 -6.07
C PHE A 49 -1.17 1.85 -5.60
N VAL A 50 -1.32 1.12 -4.49
CA VAL A 50 -0.29 0.21 -3.95
C VAL A 50 0.00 -0.93 -4.94
N LEU A 51 -1.04 -1.55 -5.50
CA LEU A 51 -0.89 -2.58 -6.52
C LEU A 51 -0.19 -2.06 -7.78
N GLY A 52 -0.53 -0.86 -8.23
CA GLY A 52 0.11 -0.23 -9.39
C GLY A 52 1.59 0.05 -9.16
N THR A 53 1.96 0.54 -7.98
CA THR A 53 3.38 0.77 -7.62
C THR A 53 4.16 -0.52 -7.51
N LEU A 54 3.61 -1.54 -6.83
CA LEU A 54 4.22 -2.88 -6.76
C LEU A 54 4.36 -3.50 -8.16
N PHE A 55 3.34 -3.39 -9.00
CA PHE A 55 3.39 -3.92 -10.37
C PHE A 55 4.46 -3.23 -11.21
N CYS A 56 4.55 -1.89 -11.12
CA CYS A 56 5.56 -1.11 -11.82
C CYS A 56 6.97 -1.48 -11.36
N GLU A 57 7.18 -1.63 -10.05
CA GLU A 57 8.45 -2.11 -9.48
C GLU A 57 8.84 -3.47 -10.07
N ARG A 58 7.93 -4.43 -10.06
CA ARG A 58 8.19 -5.78 -10.59
C ARG A 58 8.44 -5.77 -12.09
N LEU A 59 7.68 -4.98 -12.85
CA LEU A 59 7.86 -4.83 -14.29
C LEU A 59 9.24 -4.26 -14.63
N ALA A 60 9.65 -3.19 -13.95
CA ALA A 60 10.96 -2.58 -14.13
C ALA A 60 12.09 -3.55 -13.75
N TYR A 61 11.96 -4.24 -12.62
CA TYR A 61 12.93 -5.23 -12.16
C TYR A 61 13.12 -6.35 -13.18
N TYR A 62 12.04 -7.01 -13.61
CA TYR A 62 12.13 -8.11 -14.57
C TYR A 62 12.57 -7.64 -15.97
N GLY A 63 12.15 -6.46 -16.41
CA GLY A 63 12.56 -5.88 -17.70
C GLY A 63 14.07 -5.60 -17.77
N ILE A 64 14.66 -5.12 -16.67
CA ILE A 64 16.10 -4.90 -16.57
C ILE A 64 16.83 -6.24 -16.37
N ALA A 65 16.40 -7.06 -15.41
CA ALA A 65 17.09 -8.28 -15.02
C ALA A 65 17.24 -9.28 -16.18
N THR A 66 16.22 -9.42 -17.02
CA THR A 66 16.22 -10.34 -18.17
C THR A 66 17.21 -9.92 -19.27
N ASN A 67 17.39 -8.61 -19.47
CA ASN A 67 18.26 -8.08 -20.52
C ASN A 67 19.69 -7.79 -20.04
N LEU A 68 19.90 -7.69 -18.73
CA LEU A 68 21.17 -7.24 -18.13
C LEU A 68 22.33 -8.20 -18.41
N VAL A 69 22.11 -9.52 -18.29
CA VAL A 69 23.15 -10.54 -18.56
C VAL A 69 23.65 -10.41 -19.99
N THR A 70 22.72 -10.37 -20.95
CA THR A 70 23.00 -10.26 -22.39
C THR A 70 23.67 -8.93 -22.72
N TYR A 71 23.24 -7.83 -22.11
CA TYR A 71 23.85 -6.52 -22.32
C TYR A 71 25.31 -6.49 -21.86
N LEU A 72 25.58 -7.03 -20.67
CA LEU A 72 26.94 -7.05 -20.10
C LEU A 72 27.90 -7.96 -20.88
N THR A 73 27.42 -9.09 -21.43
CA THR A 73 28.25 -9.96 -22.28
C THR A 73 28.42 -9.43 -23.70
N THR A 74 27.38 -8.86 -24.32
CA THR A 74 27.42 -8.47 -25.75
C THR A 74 27.86 -7.04 -26.01
N LYS A 75 27.47 -6.08 -25.17
CA LYS A 75 27.82 -4.65 -25.34
C LYS A 75 29.05 -4.29 -24.52
N LEU A 76 29.11 -4.78 -23.28
CA LEU A 76 30.21 -4.45 -22.37
C LEU A 76 31.38 -5.44 -22.45
N HIS A 77 31.28 -6.49 -23.29
CA HIS A 77 32.31 -7.52 -23.51
C HIS A 77 32.87 -8.12 -22.22
N GLN A 78 32.06 -8.20 -21.16
CA GLN A 78 32.49 -8.84 -19.93
C GLN A 78 32.50 -10.36 -20.06
N GLY A 79 33.49 -11.01 -19.46
CA GLY A 79 33.51 -12.47 -19.34
C GLY A 79 32.27 -12.99 -18.60
N LEU A 80 31.77 -14.15 -19.00
CA LEU A 80 30.52 -14.75 -18.50
C LEU A 80 30.44 -14.76 -16.96
N VAL A 81 31.54 -15.11 -16.29
CA VAL A 81 31.65 -15.15 -14.82
C VAL A 81 31.52 -13.76 -14.20
N SER A 82 32.14 -12.74 -14.80
CA SER A 82 32.05 -11.35 -14.31
C SER A 82 30.66 -10.76 -14.54
N SER A 83 30.05 -11.07 -15.69
CA SER A 83 28.69 -10.61 -16.03
C SER A 83 27.65 -11.20 -15.05
N ALA A 84 27.73 -12.51 -14.78
CA ALA A 84 26.88 -13.18 -13.79
C ALA A 84 27.03 -12.58 -12.39
N LYS A 85 28.27 -12.31 -11.95
CA LYS A 85 28.54 -11.67 -10.64
C LYS A 85 27.88 -10.29 -10.52
N ASN A 86 27.95 -9.47 -11.57
CA ASN A 86 27.36 -8.14 -11.59
C ASN A 86 25.82 -8.19 -11.54
N VAL A 87 25.23 -9.16 -12.24
CA VAL A 87 23.78 -9.39 -12.22
C VAL A 87 23.31 -9.85 -10.83
N THR A 88 24.02 -10.78 -10.18
CA THR A 88 23.70 -11.21 -8.81
C THR A 88 23.85 -10.07 -7.81
N THR A 89 24.88 -9.22 -7.97
CA THR A 89 25.08 -8.04 -7.13
C THR A 89 23.92 -7.06 -7.28
N PHE A 90 23.50 -6.77 -8.51
CA PHE A 90 22.34 -5.92 -8.79
C PHE A 90 21.06 -6.44 -8.12
N GLN A 91 20.78 -7.74 -8.25
CA GLN A 91 19.61 -8.36 -7.61
C GLN A 91 19.69 -8.26 -6.08
N GLY A 92 20.86 -8.53 -5.50
CA GLY A 92 21.10 -8.40 -4.05
C GLY A 92 20.84 -6.97 -3.55
N THR A 93 21.28 -5.95 -4.30
CA THR A 93 20.99 -4.55 -3.97
C THR A 93 19.49 -4.27 -4.01
N CYS A 94 18.77 -4.74 -5.04
CA CYS A 94 17.31 -4.56 -5.13
C CYS A 94 16.57 -5.18 -3.94
N TYR A 95 17.04 -6.30 -3.39
CA TYR A 95 16.45 -6.89 -2.17
C TYR A 95 16.83 -6.15 -0.88
N LEU A 96 17.97 -5.45 -0.86
CA LEU A 96 18.42 -4.67 0.30
C LEU A 96 17.79 -3.28 0.36
N THR A 97 17.49 -2.66 -0.79
CA THR A 97 16.89 -1.31 -0.87
C THR A 97 15.64 -1.12 -0.01
N PRO A 98 14.66 -2.04 0.03
CA PRO A 98 13.49 -1.91 0.90
C PRO A 98 13.87 -1.92 2.38
N LEU A 99 14.90 -2.67 2.78
CA LEU A 99 15.35 -2.74 4.16
C LEU A 99 15.94 -1.40 4.63
N ILE A 100 16.52 -0.62 3.72
CA ILE A 100 17.09 0.69 4.04
C ILE A 100 16.04 1.81 3.89
N GLY A 101 15.13 1.71 2.92
CA GLY A 101 14.16 2.75 2.59
C GLY A 101 12.77 2.63 3.23
N SER A 102 12.46 1.51 3.89
CA SER A 102 11.14 1.25 4.52
C SER A 102 10.99 1.85 5.94
N PHE A 103 12.06 2.39 6.52
CA PHE A 103 12.05 3.05 7.83
C PHE A 103 11.95 4.57 7.65
#